data_AF-A0A2E4QQX4-F1
#
_entry.id   AF-A0A2E4QQX4-F1
#
_cell.length_a   1.000
_cell.length_b   1.000
_cell.length_c   1.000
_cell.angle_alpha   90.00
_cell.angle_beta   90.00
_cell.angle_gamma   90.00
#
_symmetry.space_group_name_H-M   'P 1'
#
loop_
_entity.id
_entity.type
_entity.pdbx_description
1 polymer ?
#
loop_
_entity_poly.entity_id
_entity_poly.type
_entity_poly.pdbx_seq_one_letter_code
_entity_poly.pdbx_strand_id
1 'polypeptide(L)'
;MKNTVILAGLLAASVMPTALADTPENANSKAYAIRIQGEAVPAAVHDISYPARAATRSRDGHCDLLVQMDANGNIGGVAVSSCSDATFRQEADRLVKNTGMVEGQSDLKPLRIEWDID
;
A
#
# COMPACT_ATOMS: atom_id res chain seq x y z
N MET A 1 -12.41 -67.43 33.38
CA MET A 1 -12.96 -66.19 32.78
C MET A 1 -11.84 -65.15 32.90
N LYS A 2 -10.98 -65.00 31.89
CA LYS A 2 -11.13 -64.08 30.73
C LYS A 2 -10.87 -62.62 31.14
N ASN A 3 -9.60 -62.20 31.13
CA ASN A 3 -9.08 -61.14 30.23
C ASN A 3 -7.66 -60.68 30.62
N THR A 4 -6.74 -60.89 29.67
CA THR A 4 -5.46 -60.18 29.50
C THR A 4 -5.72 -58.69 29.30
N VAL A 5 -4.94 -57.80 29.94
CA VAL A 5 -4.60 -56.49 29.37
C VAL A 5 -3.19 -56.08 29.83
N ILE A 6 -2.28 -56.03 28.86
CA ILE A 6 -1.00 -55.30 28.90
C ILE A 6 -1.33 -53.83 28.65
N LEU A 7 -0.89 -52.90 29.51
CA LEU A 7 -0.83 -51.48 29.12
C LEU A 7 0.59 -50.94 29.34
N ALA A 8 1.18 -50.58 28.20
CA ALA A 8 2.47 -49.93 28.05
C ALA A 8 2.49 -48.55 28.73
N GLY A 9 3.57 -48.26 29.45
CA GLY A 9 3.85 -46.94 30.00
C GLY A 9 4.09 -45.93 28.88
N LEU A 10 3.20 -44.94 28.76
CA LEU A 10 3.39 -43.77 27.92
C LEU A 10 4.52 -42.91 28.50
N LEU A 11 5.53 -42.64 27.68
CA LEU A 11 6.50 -41.57 27.87
C LEU A 11 5.75 -40.23 27.80
N ALA A 12 5.58 -39.57 28.94
CA ALA A 12 5.12 -38.20 29.01
C ALA A 12 6.25 -37.27 28.54
N ALA A 13 6.33 -37.06 27.22
CA ALA A 13 7.04 -35.90 26.69
C ALA A 13 6.21 -34.67 27.02
N SER A 14 6.56 -33.96 28.08
CA SER A 14 6.03 -32.66 28.44
C SER A 14 6.53 -31.62 27.42
N VAL A 15 5.97 -31.65 26.21
CA VAL A 15 6.01 -30.49 25.32
C VAL A 15 5.00 -29.50 25.88
N MET A 16 5.49 -28.52 26.63
CA MET A 16 4.67 -27.35 26.93
C MET A 16 4.21 -26.79 25.59
N PRO A 17 2.89 -26.60 25.37
CA PRO A 17 2.47 -25.78 24.25
C PRO A 17 3.03 -24.39 24.54
N THR A 18 4.03 -23.97 23.78
CA THR A 18 4.25 -22.55 23.57
C THR A 18 2.96 -22.06 22.92
N ALA A 19 2.03 -21.60 23.74
CA ALA A 19 1.02 -20.68 23.29
C ALA A 19 1.80 -19.47 22.77
N LEU A 20 2.15 -19.52 21.48
CA LEU A 20 2.30 -18.33 20.67
C LEU A 20 0.94 -17.67 20.80
N ALA A 21 0.83 -16.76 21.77
CA ALA A 21 -0.16 -15.72 21.70
C ALA A 21 0.21 -14.94 20.44
N ASP A 22 -0.29 -15.41 19.30
CA ASP A 22 -0.65 -14.53 18.21
C ASP A 22 -1.50 -13.45 18.86
N THR A 23 -0.86 -12.34 19.20
CA THR A 23 -1.56 -11.11 19.49
C THR A 23 -2.54 -10.95 18.35
N PRO A 24 -3.86 -10.93 18.62
CA PRO A 24 -4.83 -10.79 17.56
C PRO A 24 -4.47 -9.51 16.80
N GLU A 25 -4.07 -9.71 15.56
CA GLU A 25 -4.04 -8.70 14.51
C GLU A 25 -5.29 -7.84 14.72
N ASN A 26 -5.06 -6.58 15.10
CA ASN A 26 -6.12 -5.70 15.58
C ASN A 26 -7.26 -5.70 14.56
N ALA A 27 -8.41 -6.18 15.02
CA ALA A 27 -9.61 -6.44 14.25
C ALA A 27 -10.18 -5.15 13.65
N ASN A 28 -9.65 -4.74 12.51
CA ASN A 28 -10.34 -4.02 11.43
C ASN A 28 -9.43 -4.02 10.19
N SER A 29 -9.17 -5.20 9.61
CA SER A 29 -8.43 -5.32 8.34
C SER A 29 -9.33 -4.87 7.19
N LYS A 30 -9.68 -3.58 7.15
CA LYS A 30 -10.33 -3.01 5.98
C LYS A 30 -9.40 -3.17 4.79
N ALA A 31 -9.93 -3.65 3.67
CA ALA A 31 -9.16 -3.75 2.45
C ALA A 31 -8.94 -2.33 1.90
N TYR A 32 -7.72 -2.07 1.44
CA TYR A 32 -7.35 -0.82 0.79
C TYR A 32 -6.92 -1.12 -0.64
N ALA A 33 -7.34 -0.29 -1.58
CA ALA A 33 -6.88 -0.32 -2.96
C ALA A 33 -6.24 1.02 -3.33
N ILE A 34 -5.19 0.95 -4.15
CA ILE A 34 -4.59 2.11 -4.78
C ILE A 34 -4.67 1.88 -6.28
N ARG A 35 -5.35 2.77 -6.99
CA ARG A 35 -5.51 2.71 -8.46
C ARG A 35 -4.78 3.87 -9.10
N ILE A 36 -4.08 3.59 -10.18
CA ILE A 36 -3.28 4.58 -10.91
C ILE A 36 -3.71 4.54 -12.37
N GLN A 37 -4.12 5.69 -12.89
CA GLN A 37 -4.68 5.83 -14.23
C GLN A 37 -3.98 6.98 -14.95
N GLY A 38 -3.40 6.73 -16.12
CA GLY A 38 -2.74 7.76 -16.92
C GLY A 38 -2.04 7.17 -18.13
N GLU A 39 -1.72 8.03 -19.10
CA GLU A 39 -1.00 7.63 -20.32
C GLU A 39 0.47 7.29 -20.03
N ALA A 40 1.04 7.87 -18.98
CA ALA A 40 2.39 7.59 -18.52
C ALA A 40 2.46 7.49 -17.00
N VAL A 41 3.08 6.42 -16.53
CA VAL A 41 3.15 6.06 -15.12
C VAL A 41 4.62 6.06 -14.67
N PRO A 42 5.04 6.99 -13.79
CA PRO A 42 6.40 7.01 -13.25
C PRO A 42 6.76 5.74 -12.49
N ALA A 43 7.99 5.25 -12.60
CA ALA A 43 8.43 4.07 -11.84
C ALA A 43 8.29 4.26 -10.31
N ALA A 44 8.47 5.49 -9.83
CA ALA A 44 8.34 5.85 -8.42
C ALA A 44 6.89 5.75 -7.88
N VAL A 45 5.88 5.48 -8.72
CA VAL A 45 4.52 5.27 -8.21
C VAL A 45 4.40 4.04 -7.31
N HIS A 46 5.32 3.08 -7.42
CA HIS A 46 5.37 1.92 -6.54
C HIS A 46 5.68 2.28 -5.08
N ASP A 47 6.21 3.48 -4.83
CA ASP A 47 6.48 3.99 -3.49
C ASP A 47 5.24 4.62 -2.82
N ILE A 48 4.14 4.81 -3.57
CA ILE A 48 2.90 5.36 -3.05
C ILE A 48 2.25 4.34 -2.11
N SER A 49 1.92 4.79 -0.90
CA SER A 49 1.21 4.01 0.10
C SER A 49 -0.18 4.57 0.38
N TYR A 50 -1.05 3.77 1.02
CA TYR A 50 -2.32 4.29 1.54
C TYR A 50 -2.04 5.13 2.80
N PRO A 51 -2.49 6.39 2.89
CA PRO A 51 -2.18 7.23 4.05
C PRO A 51 -2.78 6.67 5.35
N ALA A 52 -1.94 6.39 6.35
CA ALA A 52 -2.40 5.82 7.64
C ALA A 52 -3.48 6.68 8.34
N ARG A 53 -3.39 8.01 8.23
CA ARG A 53 -4.42 8.93 8.76
C ARG A 53 -5.76 8.82 8.04
N ALA A 54 -5.76 8.53 6.74
CA ALA A 54 -6.98 8.26 6.00
C ALA A 54 -7.54 6.87 6.36
N ALA A 55 -6.65 5.88 6.49
CA ALA A 55 -7.02 4.50 6.83
C ALA A 55 -7.74 4.40 8.19
N THR A 56 -7.19 5.04 9.23
CA THR A 56 -7.83 5.07 10.57
C THR A 56 -9.21 5.72 10.59
N ARG A 57 -9.54 6.51 9.57
CA ARG A 57 -10.82 7.23 9.44
C ARG A 57 -11.71 6.67 8.32
N SER A 58 -11.30 5.58 7.67
CA SER A 58 -11.99 4.99 6.53
C SER A 58 -12.37 6.02 5.45
N ARG A 59 -11.37 6.77 4.97
CA ARG A 59 -11.58 7.83 3.98
C ARG A 59 -10.98 7.47 2.64
N ASP A 60 -11.78 7.55 1.60
CA ASP A 60 -11.31 7.54 0.22
C ASP A 60 -10.72 8.90 -0.19
N GLY A 61 -9.93 8.89 -1.26
CA GLY A 61 -9.45 10.11 -1.87
C GLY A 61 -8.78 9.90 -3.20
N HIS A 62 -8.44 11.03 -3.83
CA HIS A 62 -7.75 11.03 -5.10
C HIS A 62 -6.84 12.24 -5.22
N CYS A 63 -5.86 12.13 -6.10
CA CYS A 63 -5.04 13.23 -6.55
C CYS A 63 -4.93 13.18 -8.08
N ASP A 64 -5.04 14.36 -8.70
CA ASP A 64 -4.71 14.60 -10.09
C ASP A 64 -3.31 15.18 -10.16
N LEU A 65 -2.49 14.59 -11.00
CA LEU A 65 -1.09 14.93 -11.22
C LEU A 65 -0.87 15.19 -12.71
N LEU A 66 0.22 15.90 -12.99
CA LEU A 66 0.76 16.09 -14.31
C LEU A 66 2.13 15.45 -14.36
N VAL A 67 2.33 14.57 -15.33
CA VAL A 67 3.61 13.90 -15.60
C VAL A 67 4.25 14.59 -16.79
N GLN A 68 5.46 15.11 -16.59
CA GLN A 68 6.25 15.71 -17.63
C GLN A 68 7.00 14.63 -18.41
N MET A 69 6.92 14.70 -19.73
CA MET A 69 7.53 13.73 -20.64
C MET A 69 8.31 14.41 -21.77
N ASP A 70 9.36 13.73 -22.24
CA ASP A 70 10.03 14.05 -23.50
C ASP A 70 9.37 13.35 -24.71
N ALA A 71 9.86 13.68 -25.91
CA ALA A 71 9.36 13.11 -27.17
C ALA A 71 9.62 11.60 -27.33
N ASN A 72 10.48 11.00 -26.50
CA ASN A 72 10.78 9.57 -26.49
C ASN A 72 9.94 8.81 -25.46
N GLY A 73 9.12 9.52 -24.68
CA GLY A 73 8.29 8.94 -23.62
C GLY A 73 9.00 8.83 -22.27
N ASN A 74 10.18 9.43 -22.09
CA ASN A 74 10.86 9.45 -20.80
C ASN A 74 10.22 10.47 -19.88
N ILE A 75 10.01 10.09 -18.62
CA ILE A 75 9.43 10.95 -17.60
C ILE A 75 10.52 11.85 -17.02
N GLY A 76 10.36 13.16 -17.17
CA GLY A 76 11.23 14.16 -16.56
C GLY A 76 10.66 14.78 -15.30
N GLY A 77 9.43 14.46 -14.92
CA GLY A 77 8.92 14.86 -13.62
C GLY A 77 7.44 14.65 -13.38
N VAL A 78 7.03 14.97 -12.16
CA VAL A 78 5.64 14.88 -11.72
C VAL A 78 5.31 16.12 -10.90
N ALA A 79 4.12 16.68 -11.09
CA ALA A 79 3.58 17.76 -10.29
C ALA A 79 2.15 17.43 -9.83
N VAL A 80 1.82 17.78 -8.59
CA VAL A 80 0.44 17.65 -8.09
C VAL A 80 -0.38 18.83 -8.59
N SER A 81 -1.45 18.53 -9.34
CA SER A 81 -2.43 19.52 -9.81
C SER A 81 -3.48 19.78 -8.73
N SER A 82 -4.17 18.73 -8.29
CA SER A 82 -5.24 18.81 -7.30
C SER A 82 -5.30 17.54 -6.45
N CYS A 83 -5.90 17.63 -5.27
CA CYS A 83 -6.21 16.47 -4.43
C CYS A 83 -7.51 16.70 -3.67
N SER A 84 -8.21 15.63 -3.34
CA SER A 84 -9.44 15.67 -2.56
C SER A 84 -9.22 16.18 -1.12
N ASP A 85 -8.04 15.93 -0.54
CA ASP A 85 -7.67 16.33 0.82
C ASP A 85 -6.15 16.46 0.97
N ALA A 86 -5.71 17.26 1.95
CA ALA A 86 -4.30 17.45 2.29
C ALA A 86 -3.58 16.14 2.67
N THR A 87 -4.30 15.16 3.22
CA THR A 87 -3.75 13.85 3.60
C THR A 87 -3.24 13.09 2.39
N PHE A 88 -4.00 13.07 1.29
CA PHE A 88 -3.61 12.43 0.03
C PHE A 88 -2.56 13.25 -0.71
N ARG A 89 -2.65 14.59 -0.63
CA ARG A 89 -1.62 15.48 -1.17
C ARG A 89 -0.25 15.20 -0.58
N GLN A 90 -0.16 15.01 0.73
CA GLN A 90 1.11 14.72 1.39
C GLN A 90 1.78 13.45 0.82
N GLU A 91 0.99 12.44 0.48
CA GLU A 91 1.49 11.21 -0.13
C GLU A 91 1.87 11.42 -1.60
N ALA A 92 1.04 12.11 -2.38
CA ALA A 92 1.36 12.46 -3.76
C ALA A 92 2.63 13.33 -3.88
N ASP A 93 2.88 14.23 -2.92
CA ASP A 93 4.09 15.06 -2.86
C ASP A 93 5.38 14.22 -2.68
N ARG A 94 5.29 12.99 -2.16
CA ARG A 94 6.45 12.08 -2.08
C ARG A 94 6.89 11.61 -3.45
N LEU A 95 5.92 11.31 -4.34
CA LEU A 95 6.20 10.97 -5.73
C LEU A 95 6.89 12.10 -6.48
N VAL A 96 6.45 13.34 -6.25
CA VAL A 96 7.07 14.54 -6.81
C VAL A 96 8.53 14.67 -6.38
N LYS A 97 8.81 14.49 -5.09
CA LYS A 97 10.17 14.58 -4.54
C LYS A 97 11.11 13.52 -5.11
N ASN A 98 10.61 12.31 -5.36
CA ASN A 98 11.41 11.20 -5.87
C ASN A 98 11.69 11.31 -7.38
N THR A 99 10.86 12.05 -8.13
CA THR A 99 11.00 12.13 -9.59
C THR A 99 11.77 13.39 -10.03
N GLY A 100 11.66 14.51 -9.31
CA GLY A 100 12.23 15.81 -9.70
C GLY A 100 11.61 16.34 -11.00
N MET A 101 11.76 17.64 -11.33
CA MET A 101 11.35 18.19 -12.63
C MET A 101 12.60 18.49 -13.45
N VAL A 102 12.65 18.01 -14.68
CA VAL A 102 13.75 18.24 -15.62
C VAL A 102 13.39 19.42 -16.55
N GLU A 103 14.26 20.41 -16.61
CA GLU A 103 14.07 21.55 -17.52
C GLU A 103 14.13 21.11 -19.00
N GLY A 104 13.30 21.72 -19.83
CA GLY A 104 13.30 21.50 -21.28
C GLY A 104 12.36 20.41 -21.80
N GLN A 105 11.69 19.66 -20.93
CA GLN A 105 10.55 18.82 -21.31
C GLN A 105 9.24 19.62 -21.21
N SER A 106 8.30 19.42 -22.13
CA SER A 106 7.09 20.26 -22.19
C SER A 106 5.78 19.51 -22.39
N ASP A 107 5.81 18.22 -22.70
CA ASP A 107 4.57 17.45 -22.81
C ASP A 107 4.12 17.05 -21.40
N LEU A 108 2.91 17.48 -21.03
CA LEU A 108 2.33 17.21 -19.72
C LEU A 108 1.17 16.25 -19.91
N LYS A 109 1.30 15.04 -19.38
CA LYS A 109 0.26 14.01 -19.40
C LYS A 109 -0.49 13.93 -18.08
N PRO A 110 -1.82 13.79 -18.09
CA PRO A 110 -2.58 13.61 -16.86
C PRO A 110 -2.29 12.23 -16.25
N LEU A 111 -2.20 12.20 -14.93
CA LEU A 111 -2.12 11.00 -14.11
C LEU A 111 -3.05 11.17 -12.91
N ARG A 112 -3.88 10.18 -12.62
CA ARG A 112 -4.75 10.14 -11.45
C ARG A 112 -4.35 8.99 -10.54
N ILE A 113 -4.26 9.27 -9.24
CA ILE A 113 -4.11 8.28 -8.18
C ILE A 113 -5.38 8.29 -7.34
N GLU A 114 -5.97 7.12 -7.11
CA GLU A 114 -7.16 6.92 -6.28
C GLU A 114 -6.82 5.96 -5.14
N TRP A 115 -7.30 6.29 -3.95
CA TRP A 115 -7.20 5.47 -2.74
C TRP A 115 -8.61 5.14 -2.29
N ASP A 116 -8.93 3.84 -2.27
CA ASP A 116 -10.25 3.34 -1.93
C ASP A 116 -10.17 2.40 -0.71
N ILE A 117 -11.19 2.43 0.16
CA ILE A 117 -11.33 1.53 1.31
C ILE A 117 -12.71 0.89 1.36
N ASP A 118 -12.74 -0.43 1.59
CA ASP A 118 -13.96 -1.21 1.80
C ASP A 118 -14.40 -1.23 3.30
#